data_AF-A0A8D8DB41-F1
#
_entry.id   AF-A0A8D8DB41-F1
#
_cell.length_a   1.000
_cell.length_b   1.000
_cell.length_c   1.000
_cell.angle_alpha   90.00
_cell.angle_beta   90.00
_cell.angle_gamma   90.00
#
_symmetry.space_group_name_H-M   'P 1'
#
loop_
_entity.id
_entity.type
_entity.pdbx_description
1 polymer ?
#
loop_
_entity_poly.entity_id
_entity_poly.type
_entity_poly.pdbx_seq_one_letter_code
_entity_poly.pdbx_strand_id
1 'polypeptide(L)'
;GKAPSTNTDYMEGIQHKPVTVIYIAEFQNYVQTFLSISGMLLTINFLEHIRKNPDFTVKIFWEKLRGRLCRIIPSYAFIILLQVGFMKRLMDGPMGQQFIGESQENCRRWWWANLLFFNNYVRTNQPCLIQSWYLAADMQLFIYGMVVMMLIWRW
;
A
#
# COMPACT_ATOMS: atom_id res chain seq x y z
N GLY A 1 16.01 20.72 -6.17
CA GLY A 1 17.47 20.76 -5.94
C GLY A 1 17.76 19.92 -4.73
N LYS A 2 18.63 18.91 -4.84
CA LYS A 2 18.98 18.06 -3.70
C LYS A 2 20.00 18.79 -2.84
N ALA A 3 19.66 19.07 -1.58
CA ALA A 3 20.65 19.50 -0.61
C ALA A 3 21.59 18.32 -0.33
N PRO A 4 22.92 18.54 -0.26
CA PRO A 4 23.87 17.46 0.00
C PRO A 4 23.63 16.93 1.42
N SER A 5 23.45 15.62 1.56
CA SER A 5 23.54 14.95 2.85
C SER A 5 24.98 15.12 3.34
N THR A 6 25.19 15.93 4.39
CA THR A 6 26.51 16.30 4.90
C THR A 6 27.38 15.10 5.33
N ASN A 7 26.82 13.88 5.45
CA ASN A 7 27.58 12.63 5.58
C ASN A 7 26.74 11.41 5.14
N THR A 8 27.11 10.76 4.04
CA THR A 8 26.55 9.47 3.61
C THR A 8 26.95 8.33 4.57
N ASP A 9 28.19 8.35 5.06
CA ASP A 9 28.75 7.33 5.96
C ASP A 9 27.98 7.23 7.29
N TYR A 10 27.40 8.34 7.76
CA TYR A 10 26.58 8.36 8.97
C TYR A 10 25.23 7.64 8.76
N MET A 11 24.60 7.84 7.61
CA MET A 11 23.33 7.18 7.27
C MET A 11 23.55 5.68 7.03
N GLU A 12 24.63 5.32 6.35
CA GLU A 12 25.05 3.92 6.17
C GLU A 12 25.36 3.26 7.52
N GLY A 13 26.07 3.97 8.41
CA GLY A 13 26.35 3.52 9.76
C GLY A 13 25.09 3.27 10.61
N ILE A 14 24.01 4.04 10.41
CA ILE A 14 22.72 3.80 11.07
C ILE A 14 22.00 2.58 10.48
N GLN A 15 22.03 2.40 9.16
CA GLN A 15 21.41 1.24 8.50
C GLN A 15 22.06 -0.09 8.91
N HIS A 16 23.37 -0.11 9.15
CA HIS A 16 24.09 -1.31 9.59
C HIS A 16 23.98 -1.63 11.08
N LYS A 17 23.38 -0.75 11.90
CA LYS A 17 23.15 -1.07 13.31
C LYS A 17 22.18 -2.25 13.43
N PRO A 18 22.46 -3.23 14.33
CA PRO A 18 21.63 -4.43 14.47
C PRO A 18 20.18 -4.07 14.79
N VAL A 19 19.97 -3.02 15.58
CA VAL A 19 18.64 -2.50 15.91
C VAL A 19 17.85 -2.12 14.66
N THR A 20 18.44 -1.33 13.75
CA THR A 20 17.78 -0.89 12.50
C THR A 20 17.47 -2.07 11.57
N VAL A 21 18.41 -3.01 11.44
CA VAL A 21 18.22 -4.23 10.62
C VAL A 21 17.08 -5.09 11.17
N ILE A 22 17.02 -5.29 12.49
CA ILE A 22 15.94 -6.01 13.15
C ILE A 22 14.60 -5.31 12.90
N TYR A 23 14.51 -4.00 13.12
CA TYR A 23 13.27 -3.25 12.88
C TYR A 23 12.73 -3.40 11.44
N ILE A 24 13.60 -3.38 10.44
CA ILE A 24 13.21 -3.56 9.03
C ILE A 24 12.72 -5.00 8.78
N ALA A 25 13.41 -6.00 9.35
CA ALA A 25 13.02 -7.40 9.21
C ALA A 25 11.65 -7.69 9.84
N GLU A 26 11.40 -7.18 11.05
CA GLU A 26 10.12 -7.34 11.73
C GLU A 26 8.95 -6.73 10.94
N PHE A 27 9.17 -5.56 10.35
CA PHE A 27 8.16 -4.93 9.49
C PHE A 27 7.77 -5.82 8.31
N GLN A 28 8.74 -6.48 7.66
CA GLN A 28 8.46 -7.42 6.56
C GLN A 28 7.66 -8.64 7.04
N ASN A 29 8.00 -9.18 8.21
CA ASN A 29 7.28 -10.31 8.81
C ASN A 29 5.79 -9.97 9.08
N TYR A 30 5.52 -8.77 9.62
CA TYR A 30 4.15 -8.33 9.86
C TYR A 30 3.34 -8.22 8.56
N VAL A 31 3.92 -7.63 7.51
CA VAL A 31 3.25 -7.51 6.22
C VAL A 31 2.97 -8.89 5.63
N GLN A 32 3.95 -9.80 5.66
CA GLN A 32 3.76 -11.15 5.12
C GLN A 32 2.67 -11.92 5.87
N THR A 33 2.63 -11.80 7.19
CA THR A 33 1.59 -12.42 8.02
C THR A 33 0.21 -11.83 7.70
N PHE A 34 0.10 -10.51 7.58
CA PHE A 34 -1.15 -9.84 7.21
C PHE A 34 -1.67 -10.29 5.85
N LEU A 35 -0.80 -10.34 4.82
CA LEU A 35 -1.18 -10.79 3.48
C LEU A 35 -1.64 -12.25 3.47
N SER A 36 -0.97 -13.11 4.26
CA SER A 36 -1.35 -14.52 4.40
C SER A 36 -2.73 -14.69 5.02
N ILE A 37 -3.03 -13.95 6.09
CA ILE A 37 -4.36 -13.95 6.73
C ILE A 37 -5.42 -13.44 5.76
N SER A 38 -5.14 -12.34 5.04
CA SER A 38 -6.04 -11.76 4.03
C SER A 38 -6.40 -12.79 2.94
N GLY A 39 -5.41 -13.55 2.46
CA GLY A 39 -5.61 -14.63 1.47
C GLY A 39 -6.41 -15.82 1.99
N MET A 40 -6.17 -16.24 3.23
CA MET A 40 -6.96 -17.31 3.87
C MET A 40 -8.43 -16.88 4.04
N LEU A 41 -8.65 -15.65 4.52
CA LEU A 41 -9.98 -15.10 4.72
C LEU A 41 -10.75 -14.98 3.40
N LEU A 42 -10.05 -14.59 2.32
CA LEU A 42 -10.60 -14.52 0.97
C LEU A 42 -11.14 -15.89 0.53
N THR A 43 -10.32 -16.93 0.69
CA THR A 43 -10.67 -18.31 0.32
C THR A 43 -11.87 -18.82 1.12
N ILE A 44 -11.88 -18.62 2.45
CA ILE A 44 -12.99 -19.05 3.31
C ILE A 44 -14.29 -18.35 2.93
N ASN A 45 -14.27 -17.03 2.77
CA ASN A 45 -15.44 -16.24 2.35
C ASN A 45 -15.92 -16.62 0.93
N PHE A 46 -15.01 -17.02 0.06
CA PHE A 46 -15.33 -17.48 -1.28
C PHE A 46 -16.03 -18.85 -1.26
N LEU A 47 -15.47 -19.82 -0.54
CA LEU A 47 -16.04 -21.15 -0.37
C LEU A 47 -17.43 -21.12 0.30
N GLU A 48 -17.60 -20.29 1.33
CA GLU A 48 -18.89 -20.13 1.99
C GLU A 48 -19.93 -19.49 1.04
N HIS A 49 -19.50 -18.54 0.22
CA HIS A 49 -20.38 -17.90 -0.75
C HIS A 49 -20.86 -18.87 -1.83
N ILE A 50 -19.96 -19.69 -2.37
CA ILE A 50 -20.30 -20.75 -3.33
C ILE A 50 -21.26 -21.77 -2.73
N ARG A 51 -21.02 -22.18 -1.48
CA ARG A 51 -21.90 -23.13 -0.79
C ARG A 51 -23.33 -22.61 -0.67
N LYS A 52 -23.50 -21.30 -0.48
CA LYS A 52 -24.82 -20.66 -0.35
C LYS A 52 -25.45 -20.32 -1.71
N ASN A 53 -24.65 -19.96 -2.71
CA ASN A 53 -25.12 -19.56 -4.03
C ASN A 53 -24.26 -20.25 -5.12
N PRO A 54 -24.76 -21.30 -5.79
CA PRO A 54 -24.03 -21.99 -6.85
C PRO A 54 -23.91 -21.15 -8.13
N ASP A 55 -24.78 -20.16 -8.31
CA ASP A 55 -24.77 -19.27 -9.48
C ASP A 55 -23.73 -18.15 -9.33
N PHE A 56 -22.52 -18.41 -9.81
CA PHE A 56 -21.44 -17.43 -9.78
C PHE A 56 -21.52 -16.49 -11.00
N THR A 57 -21.98 -15.25 -10.79
CA THR A 57 -21.98 -14.19 -11.82
C THR A 57 -20.85 -13.19 -11.56
N VAL A 58 -20.18 -12.73 -12.63
CA VAL A 58 -19.13 -11.66 -12.60
C VAL A 58 -19.58 -10.39 -11.86
N LYS A 59 -20.90 -10.16 -11.73
CA LYS A 59 -21.50 -9.09 -10.93
C LYS A 59 -21.10 -9.17 -9.44
N ILE A 60 -21.05 -10.37 -8.86
CA ILE A 60 -20.70 -10.60 -7.45
C ILE A 60 -19.25 -10.18 -7.18
N PHE A 61 -18.35 -10.47 -8.13
CA PHE A 61 -16.95 -10.01 -8.07
C PHE A 61 -16.89 -8.48 -7.97
N TRP A 62 -17.60 -7.78 -8.86
CA TRP A 62 -17.63 -6.32 -8.86
C TRP A 62 -18.30 -5.73 -7.62
N GLU A 63 -19.32 -6.37 -7.06
CA GLU A 63 -19.95 -5.94 -5.81
C GLU A 63 -19.00 -6.06 -4.61
N LYS A 64 -18.33 -7.21 -4.45
CA LYS A 64 -17.34 -7.40 -3.38
C LYS A 64 -16.16 -6.45 -3.52
N LEU A 65 -15.67 -6.23 -4.75
CA LEU A 65 -14.58 -5.30 -5.02
C LEU A 65 -14.97 -3.86 -4.70
N ARG A 66 -16.16 -3.40 -5.14
CA ARG A 66 -16.66 -2.04 -4.84
C ARG A 66 -16.85 -1.83 -3.34
N GLY A 67 -17.42 -2.81 -2.62
CA GLY A 67 -17.58 -2.72 -1.18
C GLY A 67 -16.23 -2.56 -0.44
N ARG A 68 -15.21 -3.31 -0.86
CA ARG A 68 -13.85 -3.20 -0.32
C ARG A 68 -13.23 -1.83 -0.65
N LEU A 69 -13.36 -1.37 -1.89
CA LEU A 69 -12.84 -0.07 -2.33
C LEU A 69 -13.51 1.10 -1.58
N CYS A 70 -14.83 1.12 -1.48
CA CYS A 70 -15.55 2.17 -0.75
C CYS A 70 -15.18 2.26 0.74
N ARG A 71 -14.68 1.17 1.33
CA ARG A 71 -14.21 1.17 2.72
C ARG A 71 -12.77 1.67 2.86
N ILE A 72 -11.88 1.30 1.94
CA ILE A 72 -10.44 1.59 2.04
C ILE A 72 -10.07 2.95 1.43
N ILE A 73 -10.67 3.29 0.28
CA ILE A 73 -10.41 4.55 -0.42
C ILE A 73 -10.62 5.80 0.47
N PRO A 74 -11.70 5.95 1.27
CA PRO A 74 -11.92 7.21 1.99
C PRO A 74 -10.83 7.50 3.02
N SER A 75 -10.41 6.50 3.80
CA SER A 75 -9.34 6.66 4.78
C SER A 75 -8.00 6.90 4.09
N TYR A 76 -7.73 6.19 2.99
CA TYR A 76 -6.49 6.32 2.25
C TYR A 76 -6.38 7.68 1.52
N ALA A 77 -7.46 8.14 0.89
CA ALA A 77 -7.56 9.45 0.28
C ALA A 77 -7.38 10.57 1.30
N PHE A 78 -7.96 10.42 2.50
CA PHE A 78 -7.78 11.39 3.59
C PHE A 78 -6.31 11.54 3.99
N ILE A 79 -5.58 10.43 4.13
CA ILE A 79 -4.14 10.46 4.45
C ILE A 79 -3.33 11.12 3.33
N ILE A 80 -3.63 10.81 2.06
CA ILE A 80 -2.98 11.46 0.91
C ILE A 80 -3.23 12.97 0.92
N LEU A 81 -4.47 13.41 1.18
CA LEU A 81 -4.83 14.83 1.24
C LEU A 81 -4.11 15.54 2.40
N LEU A 82 -4.01 14.91 3.57
CA LEU A 82 -3.24 15.44 4.69
C LEU A 82 -1.76 15.60 4.32
N GLN A 83 -1.17 14.60 3.64
CA GLN A 83 0.21 14.63 3.22
C GLN A 83 0.49 15.75 2.20
N VAL A 84 -0.41 15.95 1.23
CA VAL A 84 -0.24 16.97 0.19
C VAL A 84 -0.53 18.38 0.71
N GLY A 85 -1.57 18.54 1.53
CA GLY A 85 -2.10 19.85 1.94
C GLY A 85 -1.63 20.36 3.31
N PHE A 86 -1.51 19.48 4.30
CA PHE A 86 -1.33 19.88 5.71
C PHE A 86 0.12 19.83 6.18
N MET A 87 0.91 18.87 5.70
CA MET A 87 2.30 18.68 6.14
C MET A 87 3.21 19.90 5.88
N LYS A 88 2.88 20.71 4.87
CA LYS A 88 3.61 21.97 4.59
C LYS A 88 3.52 23.00 5.72
N ARG A 89 2.40 23.03 6.46
CA ARG A 89 2.18 24.00 7.55
C ARG A 89 2.63 23.48 8.92
N LEU A 90 2.66 22.16 9.11
CA LEU A 90 2.99 21.55 10.40
C LEU A 90 4.49 21.46 10.67
N MET A 91 5.32 21.45 9.63
CA MET A 91 6.78 21.19 9.76
C MET A 91 7.60 22.22 8.98
N ASP A 92 7.49 23.50 9.36
CA ASP A 92 8.41 24.57 8.93
C ASP A 92 9.75 24.46 9.67
N GLY A 93 10.51 23.40 9.38
CA GLY A 93 11.83 23.15 9.95
C GLY A 93 12.83 22.58 8.92
N PRO A 94 14.15 22.82 9.09
CA PRO A 94 15.18 22.45 8.12
C PRO A 94 15.26 20.93 7.83
N MET A 95 14.95 20.09 8.84
CA MET A 95 14.87 18.63 8.68
C MET A 95 13.57 18.19 7.97
N GLY A 96 12.49 18.97 8.10
CA GLY A 96 11.21 18.71 7.44
C GLY A 96 11.31 18.90 5.92
N GLN A 97 11.99 19.93 5.45
CA GLN A 97 12.14 20.19 4.02
C GLN A 97 12.91 19.09 3.27
N GLN A 98 13.86 18.40 3.91
CA GLN A 98 14.66 17.36 3.25
C GLN A 98 13.86 16.08 2.94
N PHE A 99 13.14 15.55 3.92
CA PHE A 99 12.38 14.30 3.74
C PHE A 99 10.96 14.54 3.23
N ILE A 100 10.32 15.62 3.68
CA ILE A 100 8.90 15.89 3.37
C ILE A 100 8.78 16.69 2.08
N GLY A 101 9.74 17.55 1.75
CA GLY A 101 9.72 18.33 0.51
C GLY A 101 9.69 17.45 -0.74
N GLU A 102 10.64 16.50 -0.86
CA GLU A 102 10.63 15.56 -2.00
C GLU A 102 9.39 14.64 -1.96
N SER A 103 9.01 14.13 -0.79
CA SER A 103 7.82 13.27 -0.65
C SER A 103 6.53 14.00 -1.03
N GLN A 104 6.42 15.30 -0.74
CA GLN A 104 5.27 16.13 -1.07
C GLN A 104 5.18 16.41 -2.57
N GLU A 105 6.29 16.77 -3.23
CA GLU A 105 6.32 16.97 -4.67
C GLU A 105 5.99 15.68 -5.42
N ASN A 106 6.56 14.56 -4.99
CA ASN A 106 6.26 13.24 -5.52
C ASN A 106 4.78 12.89 -5.30
N CYS A 107 4.25 13.14 -4.11
CA CYS A 107 2.84 12.87 -3.84
C CYS A 107 1.90 13.75 -4.66
N ARG A 108 2.20 15.04 -4.85
CA ARG A 108 1.40 15.93 -5.70
C ARG A 108 1.39 15.51 -7.17
N ARG A 109 2.43 14.82 -7.63
CA ARG A 109 2.50 14.29 -9.00
C ARG A 109 1.84 12.91 -9.16
N TRP A 110 1.90 12.07 -8.13
CA TRP A 110 1.53 10.65 -8.20
C TRP A 110 0.41 10.24 -7.22
N TRP A 111 -0.33 11.20 -6.65
CA TRP A 111 -1.47 10.93 -5.76
C TRP A 111 -2.52 10.02 -6.42
N TRP A 112 -2.77 10.22 -7.72
CA TRP A 112 -3.74 9.42 -8.48
C TRP A 112 -3.28 7.96 -8.62
N ALA A 113 -1.99 7.72 -8.83
CA ALA A 113 -1.43 6.37 -8.94
C ALA A 113 -1.45 5.64 -7.58
N ASN A 114 -1.28 6.38 -6.49
CA ASN A 114 -1.48 5.87 -5.14
C ASN A 114 -2.95 5.49 -4.92
N LEU A 115 -3.88 6.40 -5.20
CA LEU A 115 -5.32 6.21 -4.97
C LEU A 115 -5.91 5.05 -5.78
N LEU A 116 -5.38 4.81 -6.98
CA LEU A 116 -5.74 3.65 -7.83
C LEU A 116 -4.96 2.36 -7.49
N PHE A 117 -4.12 2.34 -6.45
CA PHE A 117 -3.29 1.19 -6.06
C PHE A 117 -2.31 0.71 -7.15
N PHE A 118 -1.90 1.60 -8.06
CA PHE A 118 -0.88 1.34 -9.09
C PHE A 118 0.53 1.76 -8.69
N ASN A 119 0.72 2.26 -7.47
CA ASN A 119 2.03 2.77 -7.01
C ASN A 119 3.16 1.73 -7.17
N ASN A 120 2.91 0.44 -6.94
CA ASN A 120 3.96 -0.59 -7.10
C ASN A 120 4.53 -0.71 -8.52
N TYR A 121 3.77 -0.33 -9.55
CA TYR A 121 4.21 -0.38 -10.95
C TYR A 121 4.77 0.96 -11.44
N VAL A 122 4.39 2.06 -10.81
CA VAL A 122 4.74 3.41 -11.25
C VAL A 122 5.76 4.01 -10.29
N ARG A 123 7.02 4.03 -10.72
CA ARG A 123 8.11 4.80 -10.08
C ARG A 123 8.27 4.46 -8.58
N THR A 124 8.55 3.19 -8.31
CA THR A 124 8.85 2.59 -6.98
C THR A 124 9.93 3.35 -6.19
N ASN A 125 10.83 4.05 -6.88
CA ASN A 125 11.92 4.81 -6.27
C ASN A 125 11.47 6.16 -5.65
N GLN A 126 10.23 6.61 -5.88
CA GLN A 126 9.70 7.89 -5.37
C GLN A 126 8.27 7.74 -4.83
N PRO A 127 8.06 6.95 -3.75
CA PRO A 127 6.73 6.73 -3.20
C PRO A 127 6.16 8.00 -2.55
N CYS A 128 4.85 8.22 -2.68
CA CYS A 128 4.15 9.28 -1.92
C CYS A 128 4.13 8.94 -0.41
N LEU A 129 3.81 7.69 -0.07
CA LEU A 129 3.71 7.18 1.30
C LEU A 129 4.47 5.86 1.39
N ILE A 130 5.34 5.70 2.40
CA ILE A 130 6.12 4.48 2.57
C ILE A 130 5.24 3.26 2.85
N GLN A 131 4.06 3.44 3.45
CA GLN A 131 3.10 2.38 3.75
C GLN A 131 2.20 2.01 2.56
N SER A 132 2.24 2.78 1.47
CA SER A 132 1.31 2.58 0.34
C SER A 132 1.53 1.28 -0.43
N TRP A 133 2.77 0.77 -0.47
CA TRP A 133 3.13 -0.37 -1.30
C TRP A 133 2.41 -1.66 -0.88
N TYR A 134 2.31 -1.93 0.42
CA TYR A 134 1.69 -3.16 0.90
C TYR A 134 0.17 -3.09 0.77
N LEU A 135 -0.42 -1.89 0.90
CA LEU A 135 -1.86 -1.69 0.70
C LEU A 135 -2.23 -1.89 -0.78
N ALA A 136 -1.38 -1.41 -1.68
CA ALA A 136 -1.51 -1.70 -3.11
C ALA A 136 -1.35 -3.19 -3.41
N ALA A 137 -0.37 -3.86 -2.79
CA ALA A 137 -0.18 -5.30 -2.94
C ALA A 137 -1.38 -6.11 -2.43
N ASP A 138 -1.98 -5.76 -1.29
CA ASP A 138 -3.18 -6.43 -0.75
C ASP A 138 -4.36 -6.34 -1.73
N MET A 139 -4.59 -5.18 -2.34
CA MET A 139 -5.65 -5.01 -3.34
C MET A 139 -5.38 -5.81 -4.62
N GLN A 140 -4.13 -5.84 -5.07
CA GLN A 140 -3.72 -6.62 -6.25
C GLN A 140 -3.86 -8.12 -6.00
N LEU A 141 -3.41 -8.61 -4.84
CA LEU A 141 -3.57 -10.01 -4.44
C LEU A 141 -5.03 -10.39 -4.23
N PHE A 142 -5.88 -9.48 -3.75
CA PHE A 142 -7.32 -9.72 -3.68
C PHE A 142 -7.94 -9.92 -5.07
N ILE A 143 -7.60 -9.05 -6.03
CA ILE A 143 -8.08 -9.17 -7.42
C ILE A 143 -7.56 -10.48 -8.03
N TYR A 144 -6.26 -10.76 -7.91
CA TYR A 144 -5.64 -11.97 -8.43
C TYR A 144 -6.25 -13.23 -7.81
N GLY A 145 -6.36 -13.27 -6.48
CA GLY A 145 -6.96 -14.38 -5.75
C GLY A 145 -8.40 -14.64 -6.17
N MET A 146 -9.22 -13.59 -6.32
CA MET A 146 -10.58 -13.73 -6.82
C MET A 146 -10.63 -14.26 -8.26
N VAL A 147 -9.73 -13.82 -9.15
CA VAL A 147 -9.65 -14.32 -10.53
C VAL A 147 -9.25 -15.79 -10.57
N VAL A 148 -8.22 -16.18 -9.81
CA VAL A 148 -7.79 -17.58 -9.70
C VAL A 148 -8.94 -18.45 -9.19
N MET A 149 -9.64 -18.01 -8.15
CA MET A 149 -10.78 -18.73 -7.60
C MET A 149 -11.95 -18.87 -8.61
N MET A 150 -12.20 -17.84 -9.42
CA MET A 150 -13.18 -17.91 -10.52
C MET A 150 -12.77 -18.89 -11.61
N LEU A 151 -11.48 -18.98 -11.95
CA LEU A 151 -10.97 -19.92 -12.94
C LEU A 151 -11.05 -21.36 -12.44
N ILE A 152 -10.69 -21.60 -11.18
CA ILE A 152 -10.76 -22.93 -10.55
C ILE A 152 -12.20 -23.41 -10.46
N TRP A 153 -13.15 -22.54 -10.10
CA TRP A 153 -14.58 -22.92 -10.01
C TRP A 153 -15.20 -23.33 -11.36
N ARG A 154 -14.66 -22.82 -12.48
CA ARG A 154 -15.21 -23.12 -13.81
C ARG A 154 -14.81 -24.52 -14.32
N TRP A 155 -13.82 -25.16 -13.71
CA TRP A 155 -13.37 -26.51 -14.01
C TRP A 155 -13.94 -27.51 -13.01
#